data_AF-A0A7S0WCD6-F1
#
_entry.id   AF-A0A7S0WCD6-F1
#
_cell.length_a   1.000
_cell.length_b   1.000
_cell.length_c   1.000
_cell.angle_alpha   90.00
_cell.angle_beta   90.00
_cell.angle_gamma   90.00
#
_symmetry.space_group_name_H-M   'P 1'
#
loop_
_entity.id
_entity.type
_entity.pdbx_description
1 polymer ?
#
loop_
_entity_poly.entity_id
_entity_poly.type
_entity_poly.pdbx_seq_one_letter_code
_entity_poly.pdbx_strand_id
1 'polypeptide(L)'
;RGRRARVGTRAVVAAAPTLFCIDRDGVINVDVGAPGVIDVRDFVLLPRAAMAVKMLNDAGVRCCVVTNQTCVGKALATESYVRDVIHGEMRDALAREGRGAKVDGVIYAVRTREQAPACTRRKPAPGMVLEALETFDETDAARVVFVGDTVTDMQAAARAGGVRRALVCTGYGEVMGEALRKANVSLPTTLTCAADVPLGTMMIPDECFPVDVFEDLFHAVTCILNETP
;
A
#
# COMPACT_ATOMS: atom_id res chain seq x y z
N ARG A 1 2.64 14.43 33.27
CA ARG A 1 4.03 14.55 32.75
C ARG A 1 4.11 13.74 31.47
N GLY A 2 4.10 14.41 30.32
CA GLY A 2 3.94 13.80 28.99
C GLY A 2 5.09 12.86 28.64
N ARG A 3 4.77 11.63 28.23
CA ARG A 3 5.72 10.73 27.58
C ARG A 3 5.82 11.16 26.13
N ARG A 4 6.96 11.72 25.72
CA ARG A 4 7.30 11.90 24.30
C ARG A 4 7.44 10.52 23.67
N ALA A 5 6.78 10.29 22.54
CA ALA A 5 7.03 9.14 21.69
C ALA A 5 8.54 9.07 21.38
N ARG A 6 9.16 7.91 21.55
CA ARG A 6 10.56 7.70 21.17
C ARG A 6 10.58 7.41 19.67
N VAL A 7 10.66 8.48 18.87
CA VAL A 7 10.96 8.37 17.43
C VAL A 7 12.41 7.89 17.32
N GLY A 8 12.61 6.63 16.95
CA GLY A 8 13.93 6.05 16.77
C GLY A 8 14.43 6.30 15.35
N THR A 9 15.49 7.11 15.20
CA THR A 9 16.23 7.22 13.95
C THR A 9 17.15 6.00 13.84
N ARG A 10 16.81 5.04 12.98
CA ARG A 10 17.76 4.01 12.56
C ARG A 10 18.00 4.12 11.07
N ALA A 11 19.08 4.81 10.71
CA ALA A 11 19.70 4.70 9.40
C ALA A 11 20.42 3.34 9.31
N VAL A 12 19.67 2.26 9.10
CA VAL A 12 20.23 1.21 8.23
C VAL A 12 20.14 1.80 6.85
N VAL A 13 21.25 1.96 6.14
CA VAL A 13 21.21 2.35 4.73
C VAL A 13 20.34 1.30 4.04
N ALA A 14 19.10 1.66 3.73
CA ALA A 14 18.15 0.74 3.13
C ALA A 14 18.64 0.46 1.70
N ALA A 15 18.65 -0.81 1.31
CA ALA A 15 19.02 -1.18 -0.05
C ALA A 15 18.03 -0.53 -1.04
N ALA A 16 18.55 -0.12 -2.21
CA ALA A 16 17.74 0.54 -3.23
C ALA A 16 16.54 -0.33 -3.62
N PRO A 17 15.30 0.20 -3.56
CA PRO A 17 14.13 -0.60 -3.82
C PRO A 17 14.09 -1.07 -5.27
N THR A 18 13.62 -2.28 -5.50
CA THR A 18 13.49 -2.91 -6.83
C THR A 18 12.04 -3.06 -7.27
N LEU A 19 11.14 -3.21 -6.29
CA LEU A 19 9.71 -3.37 -6.49
C LEU A 19 8.91 -2.63 -5.42
N PHE A 20 7.90 -1.89 -5.88
CA PHE A 20 6.82 -1.40 -5.04
C PHE A 20 5.57 -2.23 -5.28
N CYS A 21 5.12 -2.92 -4.24
CA CYS A 21 3.77 -3.47 -4.14
C CYS A 21 2.85 -2.36 -3.62
N ILE A 22 1.83 -1.96 -4.36
CA ILE A 22 1.00 -0.80 -4.05
C ILE A 22 -0.45 -1.25 -3.93
N ASP A 23 -1.15 -0.94 -2.83
CA ASP A 23 -2.60 -1.11 -2.82
C ASP A 23 -3.29 -0.16 -3.82
N ARG A 24 -4.54 -0.45 -4.14
CA ARG A 24 -5.32 0.31 -5.11
C ARG A 24 -6.19 1.36 -4.41
N ASP A 25 -7.22 0.88 -3.72
CA ASP A 25 -8.20 1.72 -3.04
C ASP A 25 -7.56 2.33 -1.79
N GLY A 26 -7.64 3.65 -1.64
CA GLY A 26 -7.01 4.37 -0.53
C GLY A 26 -5.56 4.76 -0.76
N VAL A 27 -4.91 4.29 -1.83
CA VAL A 27 -3.49 4.56 -2.12
C VAL A 27 -3.25 5.11 -3.54
N ILE A 28 -3.76 4.43 -4.58
CA ILE A 28 -3.75 4.92 -5.96
C ILE A 28 -5.01 5.73 -6.25
N ASN A 29 -6.18 5.20 -5.89
CA ASN A 29 -7.47 5.85 -6.04
C ASN A 29 -8.13 6.14 -4.70
N VAL A 30 -9.10 7.05 -4.71
CA VAL A 30 -9.94 7.33 -3.55
C VAL A 30 -10.63 6.04 -3.10
N ASP A 31 -10.57 5.76 -1.80
CA ASP A 31 -11.33 4.67 -1.21
C ASP A 31 -12.81 5.06 -1.09
N VAL A 32 -13.70 4.21 -1.60
CA VAL A 32 -15.17 4.37 -1.54
C VAL A 32 -15.82 3.51 -0.47
N GLY A 33 -15.00 2.86 0.36
CA GLY A 33 -15.41 1.89 1.37
C GLY A 33 -15.72 0.52 0.79
N ALA A 34 -15.96 -0.46 1.67
CA ALA A 34 -16.32 -1.80 1.25
C ALA A 34 -17.66 -1.80 0.46
N PRO A 35 -17.71 -2.44 -0.72
CA PRO A 35 -16.84 -3.52 -1.21
C PRO A 35 -15.66 -3.09 -2.12
N GLY A 36 -15.33 -1.80 -2.17
CA GLY A 36 -14.40 -1.19 -3.12
C GLY A 36 -15.14 -0.61 -4.33
N VAL A 37 -14.39 -0.04 -5.28
CA VAL A 37 -14.94 0.49 -6.54
C VAL A 37 -15.59 -0.64 -7.34
N ILE A 38 -16.90 -0.50 -7.62
CA ILE A 38 -17.69 -1.44 -8.44
C ILE A 38 -18.28 -0.79 -9.71
N ASP A 39 -18.25 0.54 -9.77
CA ASP A 39 -18.57 1.33 -10.96
C ASP A 39 -17.31 2.11 -11.35
N VAL A 40 -16.90 2.01 -12.61
CA VAL A 40 -15.71 2.71 -13.12
C VAL A 40 -15.77 4.23 -12.92
N ARG A 41 -16.97 4.82 -12.83
CA ARG A 41 -17.16 6.26 -12.60
C ARG A 41 -16.72 6.71 -11.21
N ASP A 42 -16.68 5.78 -10.26
CA ASP A 42 -16.19 6.03 -8.90
C ASP A 42 -14.66 5.87 -8.81
N PHE A 43 -14.00 5.44 -9.89
CA PHE A 43 -12.55 5.37 -9.96
C PHE A 43 -11.96 6.78 -10.14
N VAL A 44 -11.46 7.36 -9.04
CA VAL A 44 -10.83 8.69 -9.03
C VAL A 44 -9.43 8.57 -8.45
N LEU A 45 -8.41 8.98 -9.19
CA LEU A 45 -7.03 8.98 -8.70
C LEU A 45 -6.87 9.90 -7.48
N LEU A 46 -6.08 9.45 -6.51
CA LEU A 46 -5.62 10.32 -5.43
C LEU A 46 -4.61 11.36 -5.99
N PRO A 47 -4.56 12.56 -5.39
CA PRO A 47 -3.62 13.59 -5.82
C PRO A 47 -2.18 13.07 -5.89
N ARG A 48 -1.51 13.35 -7.01
CA ARG A 48 -0.10 12.97 -7.27
C ARG A 48 0.17 11.46 -7.31
N ALA A 49 -0.83 10.58 -7.23
CA ALA A 49 -0.62 9.13 -7.35
C ALA A 49 0.04 8.75 -8.68
N ALA A 50 -0.43 9.34 -9.79
CA ALA A 50 0.18 9.13 -11.10
C ALA A 50 1.62 9.65 -11.20
N MET A 51 1.94 10.77 -10.52
CA MET A 51 3.30 11.29 -10.44
C MET A 51 4.22 10.36 -9.66
N ALA A 52 3.72 9.75 -8.58
CA ALA A 52 4.47 8.79 -7.78
C ALA A 52 4.84 7.55 -8.61
N VAL A 53 3.88 6.98 -9.34
CA VAL A 53 4.14 5.86 -10.26
C VAL A 53 5.14 6.27 -11.35
N LYS A 54 5.00 7.49 -11.91
CA LYS A 54 5.96 7.99 -12.90
C LYS A 54 7.38 8.09 -12.35
N MET A 55 7.55 8.57 -11.12
CA MET A 55 8.86 8.65 -10.46
C MET A 55 9.50 7.27 -10.30
N LEU A 56 8.73 6.25 -9.91
CA LEU A 56 9.22 4.88 -9.84
C LEU A 56 9.65 4.37 -11.23
N ASN A 57 8.84 4.62 -12.26
CA ASN A 57 9.19 4.25 -13.63
C ASN A 57 10.49 4.92 -14.10
N ASP A 58 10.68 6.21 -13.80
CA ASP A 58 11.88 6.97 -14.18
C ASP A 58 13.13 6.53 -13.42
N ALA A 59 12.95 6.03 -12.19
CA ALA A 59 14.01 5.43 -11.38
C ALA A 59 14.33 3.97 -11.76
N GLY A 60 13.61 3.38 -12.73
CA GLY A 60 13.78 1.97 -13.09
C GLY A 60 13.26 0.99 -12.03
N VAL A 61 12.39 1.45 -11.12
CA VAL A 61 11.80 0.64 -10.06
C VAL A 61 10.43 0.12 -10.53
N ARG A 62 10.19 -1.18 -10.33
CA ARG A 62 8.95 -1.84 -10.79
C ARG A 62 7.78 -1.52 -9.86
N CYS A 63 6.59 -1.46 -10.43
CA CYS A 63 5.32 -1.16 -9.74
C CYS A 63 4.30 -2.28 -9.94
N CYS A 64 3.95 -3.01 -8.89
CA CYS A 64 2.89 -4.01 -8.91
C CYS A 64 1.72 -3.58 -8.03
N VAL A 65 0.52 -3.51 -8.59
CA VAL A 65 -0.69 -3.29 -7.79
C VAL A 65 -1.07 -4.60 -7.08
N VAL A 66 -1.32 -4.55 -5.77
CA VAL A 66 -1.69 -5.71 -4.94
C VAL A 66 -2.97 -5.40 -4.14
N THR A 67 -4.12 -5.88 -4.62
CA THR A 67 -5.43 -5.40 -4.14
C THR A 67 -6.47 -6.49 -3.84
N ASN A 68 -7.32 -6.26 -2.84
CA ASN A 68 -8.46 -7.12 -2.53
C ASN A 68 -9.71 -6.65 -3.31
N GLN A 69 -10.22 -7.45 -4.24
CA GLN A 69 -11.40 -7.13 -5.07
C GLN A 69 -12.60 -8.00 -4.71
N THR A 70 -13.07 -7.83 -3.47
CA THR A 70 -14.09 -8.70 -2.85
C THR A 70 -15.49 -8.53 -3.44
N CYS A 71 -15.72 -7.46 -4.20
CA CYS A 71 -16.95 -7.23 -4.96
C CYS A 71 -17.29 -8.42 -5.88
N VAL A 72 -16.28 -9.08 -6.45
CA VAL A 72 -16.45 -10.28 -7.28
C VAL A 72 -16.95 -11.46 -6.46
N GLY A 73 -16.31 -11.77 -5.33
CA GLY A 73 -16.76 -12.84 -4.44
C GLY A 73 -18.14 -12.59 -3.82
N LYS A 74 -18.58 -11.33 -3.77
CA LYS A 74 -19.92 -10.91 -3.36
C LYS A 74 -20.94 -10.86 -4.51
N ALA A 75 -20.56 -11.23 -5.73
CA ALA A 75 -21.38 -11.16 -6.95
C ALA A 75 -21.92 -9.75 -7.28
N LEU A 76 -21.18 -8.70 -6.89
CA LEU A 76 -21.51 -7.30 -7.18
C LEU A 76 -20.89 -6.80 -8.49
N ALA A 77 -19.82 -7.45 -8.96
CA ALA A 77 -19.19 -7.22 -10.25
C ALA A 77 -18.64 -8.55 -10.78
N THR A 78 -18.51 -8.68 -12.10
CA THR A 78 -17.79 -9.82 -12.68
C THR A 78 -16.28 -9.62 -12.59
N GLU A 79 -15.52 -10.70 -12.53
CA GLU A 79 -14.05 -10.60 -12.55
C GLU A 79 -13.54 -9.93 -13.83
N SER A 80 -14.16 -10.21 -14.97
CA SER A 80 -13.83 -9.54 -16.23
C SER A 80 -14.06 -8.04 -16.17
N TYR A 81 -15.15 -7.58 -15.54
CA TYR A 81 -15.43 -6.16 -15.39
C TYR A 81 -14.35 -5.48 -14.53
N VAL A 82 -13.98 -6.08 -13.40
CA VAL A 82 -12.89 -5.55 -12.55
C VAL A 82 -11.56 -5.51 -13.32
N ARG A 83 -11.21 -6.60 -14.01
CA ARG A 83 -9.94 -6.74 -14.73
C ARG A 83 -9.81 -5.82 -15.94
N ASP A 84 -10.86 -5.75 -16.75
CA ASP A 84 -10.81 -5.11 -18.07
C ASP A 84 -11.29 -3.66 -18.02
N VAL A 85 -12.27 -3.36 -17.17
CA VAL A 85 -12.88 -2.01 -17.09
C VAL A 85 -12.25 -1.21 -15.96
N ILE A 86 -12.32 -1.69 -14.71
CA ILE A 86 -11.84 -0.91 -13.55
C ILE A 86 -10.30 -0.79 -13.57
N HIS A 87 -9.58 -1.90 -13.72
CA HIS A 87 -8.13 -1.85 -13.87
C HIS A 87 -7.70 -1.29 -15.23
N GLY A 88 -8.58 -1.28 -16.23
CA GLY A 88 -8.38 -0.55 -17.49
C GLY A 88 -8.31 0.96 -17.23
N GLU A 89 -9.36 1.52 -16.61
CA GLU A 89 -9.41 2.95 -16.26
C GLU A 89 -8.27 3.34 -15.33
N MET A 90 -7.87 2.48 -14.38
CA MET A 90 -6.69 2.74 -13.55
C MET A 90 -5.43 2.98 -14.40
N ARG A 91 -5.16 2.10 -15.37
CA ARG A 91 -3.98 2.23 -16.23
C ARG A 91 -4.08 3.47 -17.11
N ASP A 92 -5.25 3.72 -17.68
CA ASP A 92 -5.48 4.88 -18.56
C ASP A 92 -5.36 6.20 -17.80
N ALA A 93 -5.93 6.29 -16.59
CA ALA A 93 -5.82 7.46 -15.73
C ALA A 93 -4.37 7.72 -15.30
N LEU A 94 -3.64 6.67 -14.88
CA LEU A 94 -2.22 6.79 -14.54
C LEU A 94 -1.40 7.28 -15.74
N ALA A 95 -1.61 6.71 -16.92
CA ALA A 95 -0.90 7.12 -18.13
C ALA A 95 -1.23 8.56 -18.52
N ARG A 96 -2.52 8.94 -18.45
CA ARG A 96 -3.03 10.28 -18.80
C ARG A 96 -2.48 11.35 -17.87
N GLU A 97 -2.58 11.16 -16.55
CA GLU A 97 -2.18 12.17 -15.55
C GLU A 97 -0.67 12.15 -15.25
N GLY A 98 -0.05 10.98 -15.32
CA GLY A 98 1.37 10.77 -15.01
C GLY A 98 2.30 10.87 -16.21
N ARG A 99 1.82 11.33 -17.37
CA ARG A 99 2.60 11.45 -18.62
C ARG A 99 3.26 10.13 -19.03
N GLY A 100 2.44 9.09 -19.13
CA GLY A 100 2.87 7.73 -19.47
C GLY A 100 3.28 6.88 -18.29
N ALA A 101 2.86 7.24 -17.06
CA ALA A 101 3.05 6.39 -15.89
C ALA A 101 2.37 5.03 -16.09
N LYS A 102 3.05 3.96 -15.67
CA LYS A 102 2.60 2.59 -15.88
C LYS A 102 2.88 1.72 -14.66
N VAL A 103 1.99 0.77 -14.43
CA VAL A 103 2.21 -0.35 -13.50
C VAL A 103 2.62 -1.57 -14.31
N ASP A 104 3.58 -2.33 -13.79
CA ASP A 104 4.14 -3.52 -14.43
C ASP A 104 3.26 -4.76 -14.21
N GLY A 105 2.42 -4.75 -13.18
CA GLY A 105 1.50 -5.85 -12.88
C GLY A 105 0.32 -5.45 -12.00
N VAL A 106 -0.73 -6.27 -12.03
CA VAL A 106 -1.89 -6.15 -11.13
C VAL A 106 -2.24 -7.53 -10.61
N ILE A 107 -1.97 -7.77 -9.33
CA ILE A 107 -2.29 -9.00 -8.62
C ILE A 107 -3.46 -8.70 -7.68
N TYR A 108 -4.55 -9.47 -7.80
CA TYR A 108 -5.74 -9.23 -7.01
C TYR A 108 -6.42 -10.52 -6.53
N ALA A 109 -7.07 -10.42 -5.36
CA ALA A 109 -7.82 -11.51 -4.74
C ALA A 109 -9.32 -11.19 -4.74
N VAL A 110 -10.12 -12.10 -5.30
CA VAL A 110 -11.58 -11.93 -5.46
C VAL A 110 -12.41 -12.53 -4.31
N ARG A 111 -11.79 -13.41 -3.51
CA ARG A 111 -12.50 -14.21 -2.49
C ARG A 111 -12.87 -13.38 -1.26
N THR A 112 -14.01 -13.70 -0.64
CA THR A 112 -14.43 -13.09 0.62
C THR A 112 -13.80 -13.79 1.83
N ARG A 113 -13.97 -13.27 3.07
CA ARG A 113 -13.41 -13.89 4.29
C ARG A 113 -14.22 -15.10 4.74
N GLU A 114 -15.49 -15.13 4.38
CA GLU A 114 -16.50 -16.08 4.82
C GLU A 114 -16.45 -17.39 4.00
N GLN A 115 -15.69 -17.41 2.90
CA GLN A 115 -15.58 -18.58 2.02
C GLN A 115 -14.56 -19.59 2.55
N ALA A 116 -14.95 -20.86 2.66
CA ALA A 116 -14.07 -21.98 3.01
C ALA A 116 -13.52 -22.70 1.76
N PRO A 117 -12.27 -23.22 1.80
CA PRO A 117 -11.27 -23.00 2.84
C PRO A 117 -10.76 -21.55 2.82
N ALA A 118 -10.16 -21.11 3.93
CA ALA A 118 -9.66 -19.73 4.06
C ALA A 118 -8.75 -19.34 2.89
N CYS A 119 -8.95 -18.13 2.35
CA CYS A 119 -8.17 -17.64 1.22
C CYS A 119 -6.74 -17.30 1.65
N THR A 120 -5.75 -17.92 1.02
CA THR A 120 -4.31 -17.66 1.25
C THR A 120 -3.79 -16.42 0.51
N ARG A 121 -4.55 -15.91 -0.48
CA ARG A 121 -4.19 -14.73 -1.28
C ARG A 121 -4.69 -13.41 -0.70
N ARG A 122 -5.94 -13.37 -0.20
CA ARG A 122 -6.58 -12.13 0.25
C ARG A 122 -5.84 -11.55 1.47
N LYS A 123 -5.47 -10.27 1.42
CA LYS A 123 -4.89 -9.55 2.57
C LYS A 123 -5.86 -9.64 3.77
N PRO A 124 -5.38 -10.01 4.98
CA PRO A 124 -3.99 -9.95 5.44
C PRO A 124 -3.14 -11.21 5.22
N ALA A 125 -3.58 -12.17 4.40
CA ALA A 125 -2.71 -13.28 3.99
C ALA A 125 -1.63 -12.77 3.01
N PRO A 126 -0.41 -13.33 3.03
CA PRO A 126 0.71 -12.81 2.24
C PRO A 126 0.70 -13.28 0.78
N GLY A 127 -0.23 -14.15 0.36
CA GLY A 127 -0.14 -14.88 -0.90
C GLY A 127 0.03 -13.99 -2.13
N MET A 128 -0.68 -12.85 -2.21
CA MET A 128 -0.48 -11.92 -3.35
C MET A 128 0.88 -11.21 -3.32
N VAL A 129 1.44 -10.96 -2.14
CA VAL A 129 2.77 -10.36 -2.01
C VAL A 129 3.83 -11.37 -2.44
N LEU A 130 3.71 -12.62 -2.01
CA LEU A 130 4.59 -13.71 -2.42
C LEU A 130 4.52 -13.94 -3.94
N GLU A 131 3.32 -13.89 -4.51
CA GLU A 131 3.10 -13.97 -5.96
C GLU A 131 3.78 -12.80 -6.70
N ALA A 132 3.78 -11.60 -6.13
CA ALA A 132 4.52 -10.46 -6.69
C ALA A 132 6.04 -10.71 -6.65
N LEU A 133 6.57 -11.19 -5.52
CA LEU A 133 8.00 -11.51 -5.41
C LEU A 133 8.44 -12.54 -6.47
N GLU A 134 7.63 -13.59 -6.67
CA GLU A 134 7.88 -14.61 -7.68
C GLU A 134 7.76 -14.06 -9.11
N THR A 135 6.67 -13.34 -9.41
CA THR A 135 6.40 -12.78 -10.75
C THR A 135 7.51 -11.83 -11.23
N PHE A 136 8.14 -11.13 -10.29
CA PHE A 136 9.18 -10.16 -10.57
C PHE A 136 10.59 -10.67 -10.23
N ASP A 137 10.78 -11.96 -9.97
CA ASP A 137 12.09 -12.56 -9.65
C ASP A 137 12.83 -11.83 -8.50
N GLU A 138 12.09 -11.35 -7.50
CA GLU A 138 12.65 -10.64 -6.35
C GLU A 138 13.29 -11.63 -5.37
N THR A 139 14.61 -11.60 -5.29
CA THR A 139 15.41 -12.48 -4.42
C THR A 139 15.74 -11.88 -3.06
N ASP A 140 15.57 -10.56 -2.91
CA ASP A 140 15.78 -9.83 -1.65
C ASP A 140 14.53 -9.03 -1.29
N ALA A 141 13.68 -9.61 -0.44
CA ALA A 141 12.44 -8.98 0.01
C ALA A 141 12.68 -7.65 0.75
N ALA A 142 13.88 -7.39 1.30
CA ALA A 142 14.19 -6.12 1.95
C ALA A 142 14.25 -4.93 0.96
N ARG A 143 14.36 -5.22 -0.34
CA ARG A 143 14.29 -4.24 -1.44
C ARG A 143 12.88 -4.05 -1.98
N VAL A 144 11.90 -4.78 -1.44
CA VAL A 144 10.50 -4.66 -1.80
C VAL A 144 9.77 -3.82 -0.76
N VAL A 145 8.98 -2.87 -1.23
CA VAL A 145 8.17 -1.99 -0.39
C VAL A 145 6.70 -2.28 -0.65
N PHE A 146 5.93 -2.58 0.39
CA PHE A 146 4.48 -2.56 0.31
C PHE A 146 3.96 -1.20 0.80
N VAL A 147 3.30 -0.45 -0.09
CA VAL A 147 2.57 0.77 0.24
C VAL A 147 1.07 0.47 0.36
N GLY A 148 0.50 0.69 1.55
CA GLY A 148 -0.90 0.41 1.86
C GLY A 148 -1.48 1.46 2.82
N ASP A 149 -2.80 1.54 2.93
CA ASP A 149 -3.49 2.42 3.89
C ASP A 149 -4.13 1.64 5.05
N THR A 150 -4.19 0.31 4.96
CA THR A 150 -4.83 -0.53 5.97
C THR A 150 -3.83 -1.33 6.80
N VAL A 151 -4.26 -1.72 8.01
CA VAL A 151 -3.56 -2.72 8.83
C VAL A 151 -3.39 -4.04 8.06
N THR A 152 -4.35 -4.41 7.20
CA THR A 152 -4.28 -5.68 6.49
C THR A 152 -3.17 -5.71 5.44
N ASP A 153 -2.80 -4.56 4.89
CA ASP A 153 -1.63 -4.42 4.00
C ASP A 153 -0.34 -4.64 4.77
N MET A 154 -0.21 -3.97 5.91
CA MET A 154 0.96 -4.07 6.76
C MET A 154 1.16 -5.51 7.28
N GLN A 155 0.07 -6.20 7.62
CA GLN A 155 0.11 -7.63 7.97
C GLN A 155 0.50 -8.52 6.79
N ALA A 156 -0.02 -8.28 5.59
CA ALA A 156 0.33 -9.06 4.41
C ALA A 156 1.82 -8.94 4.08
N ALA A 157 2.36 -7.72 4.13
CA ALA A 157 3.77 -7.44 3.94
C ALA A 157 4.65 -8.06 5.05
N ALA A 158 4.24 -7.92 6.32
CA ALA A 158 4.96 -8.54 7.44
C ALA A 158 5.04 -10.07 7.28
N ARG A 159 3.92 -10.71 6.94
CA ARG A 159 3.81 -12.17 6.79
C ARG A 159 4.48 -12.71 5.53
N ALA A 160 4.73 -11.87 4.52
CA ALA A 160 5.53 -12.23 3.36
C ALA A 160 7.02 -12.34 3.71
N GLY A 161 7.47 -11.72 4.82
CA GLY A 161 8.83 -11.77 5.33
C GLY A 161 9.76 -10.82 4.60
N GLY A 162 10.47 -9.97 5.35
CA GLY A 162 11.49 -9.06 4.80
C GLY A 162 10.96 -7.82 4.06
N VAL A 163 9.71 -7.83 3.57
CA VAL A 163 9.10 -6.69 2.85
C VAL A 163 8.97 -5.47 3.75
N ARG A 164 9.44 -4.31 3.27
CA ARG A 164 9.29 -3.00 3.93
C ARG A 164 7.83 -2.58 3.93
N ARG A 165 7.38 -1.94 5.01
CA ARG A 165 5.98 -1.58 5.24
C ARG A 165 5.85 -0.07 5.27
N ALA A 166 5.16 0.47 4.27
CA ALA A 166 4.86 1.89 4.14
C ALA A 166 3.34 2.10 4.28
N LEU A 167 2.92 2.65 5.41
CA LEU A 167 1.55 3.06 5.66
C LEU A 167 1.34 4.49 5.18
N VAL A 168 0.36 4.74 4.31
CA VAL A 168 -0.01 6.11 3.91
C VAL A 168 -1.18 6.62 4.73
N CYS A 169 -1.25 7.94 4.92
CA CYS A 169 -2.32 8.61 5.65
C CYS A 169 -3.51 9.01 4.77
N THR A 170 -3.72 8.32 3.65
CA THR A 170 -4.91 8.41 2.79
C THR A 170 -5.84 7.22 3.09
N GLY A 171 -7.06 7.20 2.55
CA GLY A 171 -8.00 6.09 2.77
C GLY A 171 -8.28 5.83 4.26
N TYR A 172 -8.21 4.57 4.69
CA TYR A 172 -8.33 4.17 6.10
C TYR A 172 -7.17 4.68 6.97
N GLY A 173 -6.02 4.99 6.37
CA GLY A 173 -4.84 5.52 7.05
C GLY A 173 -5.00 6.96 7.53
N GLU A 174 -6.01 7.71 7.07
CA GLU A 174 -6.31 9.08 7.51
C GLU A 174 -6.48 9.16 9.04
N VAL A 175 -7.03 8.10 9.66
CA VAL A 175 -7.17 7.99 11.13
C VAL A 175 -5.80 8.05 11.83
N MET A 176 -4.79 7.41 11.25
CA MET A 176 -3.40 7.50 11.75
C MET A 176 -2.85 8.91 11.53
N GLY A 177 -3.04 9.46 10.32
CA GLY A 177 -2.56 10.80 9.96
C GLY A 177 -3.10 11.90 10.88
N GLU A 178 -4.40 11.89 11.15
CA GLU A 178 -5.02 12.83 12.09
C GLU A 178 -4.42 12.75 13.49
N ALA A 179 -4.18 11.54 13.99
CA ALA A 179 -3.68 11.37 15.34
C ALA A 179 -2.21 11.76 15.47
N LEU A 180 -1.39 11.46 14.45
CA LEU A 180 -0.01 11.94 14.38
C LEU A 180 0.05 13.47 14.30
N ARG A 181 -0.84 14.11 13.51
CA ARG A 181 -0.97 15.58 13.49
C ARG A 181 -1.38 16.14 14.85
N LYS A 182 -2.40 15.55 15.51
CA LYS A 182 -2.82 15.94 16.88
C LYS A 182 -1.68 15.77 17.90
N ALA A 183 -0.80 14.80 17.69
CA ALA A 183 0.39 14.56 18.50
C ALA A 183 1.61 15.42 18.11
N ASN A 184 1.49 16.30 17.10
CA ASN A 184 2.58 17.09 16.51
C ASN A 184 3.78 16.23 16.05
N VAL A 185 3.50 15.06 15.48
CA VAL A 185 4.50 14.20 14.84
C VAL A 185 4.56 14.53 13.35
N SER A 186 5.74 14.89 12.86
CA SER A 186 5.97 15.16 11.44
C SER A 186 6.11 13.86 10.64
N LEU A 187 5.70 13.90 9.37
CA LEU A 187 5.90 12.81 8.42
C LEU A 187 7.09 13.14 7.48
N PRO A 188 7.85 12.14 7.02
CA PRO A 188 7.69 10.72 7.33
C PRO A 188 8.13 10.40 8.77
N THR A 189 7.58 9.35 9.35
CA THR A 189 8.00 8.83 10.66
C THR A 189 7.98 7.31 10.67
N THR A 190 8.79 6.70 11.52
CA THR A 190 8.78 5.25 11.74
C THR A 190 8.19 4.93 13.10
N LEU A 191 7.17 4.08 13.12
CA LEU A 191 6.64 3.47 14.34
C LEU A 191 7.35 2.14 14.55
N THR A 192 7.90 1.92 15.74
CA THR A 192 8.76 0.75 16.03
C THR A 192 8.09 -0.28 16.94
N CYS A 193 7.03 0.11 17.64
CA CYS A 193 6.22 -0.79 18.45
C CYS A 193 4.81 -0.23 18.66
N ALA A 194 3.90 -1.04 19.19
CA ALA A 194 2.54 -0.62 19.49
C ALA A 194 2.46 0.58 20.45
N ALA A 195 3.46 0.78 21.32
CA ALA A 195 3.50 1.93 22.22
C ALA A 195 3.78 3.27 21.52
N ASP A 196 4.28 3.24 20.28
CA ASP A 196 4.50 4.43 19.46
C ASP A 196 3.19 4.88 18.76
N VAL A 197 2.19 4.00 18.68
CA VAL A 197 0.90 4.28 18.04
C VAL A 197 0.06 5.22 18.92
N PRO A 198 -0.41 6.37 18.40
CA PRO A 198 -1.26 7.27 19.16
C PRO A 198 -2.57 6.59 19.62
N LEU A 199 -3.02 6.93 20.82
CA LEU A 199 -4.29 6.42 21.36
C LEU A 199 -5.49 6.81 20.47
N GLY A 200 -6.44 5.89 20.31
CA GLY A 200 -7.67 6.12 19.53
C GLY A 200 -7.50 6.00 18.01
N THR A 201 -6.43 5.39 17.55
CA THR A 201 -6.15 5.14 16.12
C THR A 201 -6.44 3.70 15.72
N MET A 202 -6.11 3.34 14.46
CA MET A 202 -6.09 1.94 14.05
C MET A 202 -5.09 1.13 14.88
N MET A 203 -5.53 -0.04 15.34
CA MET A 203 -4.68 -0.98 16.07
C MET A 203 -3.73 -1.68 15.08
N ILE A 204 -2.44 -1.42 15.21
CA ILE A 204 -1.39 -2.08 14.42
C ILE A 204 -0.84 -3.25 15.25
N PRO A 205 -1.00 -4.51 14.79
CA PRO A 205 -0.45 -5.69 15.46
C PRO A 205 1.08 -5.66 15.54
N ASP A 206 1.65 -6.28 16.58
CA ASP A 206 3.11 -6.27 16.81
C ASP A 206 3.92 -6.81 15.61
N GLU A 207 3.37 -7.77 14.86
CA GLU A 207 3.98 -8.33 13.65
C GLU A 207 4.25 -7.29 12.55
N CYS A 208 3.54 -6.15 12.56
CA CYS A 208 3.67 -5.12 11.53
C CYS A 208 4.84 -4.16 11.78
N PHE A 209 5.50 -4.21 12.93
CA PHE A 209 6.58 -3.27 13.23
C PHE A 209 7.96 -3.77 12.75
N PRO A 210 8.87 -2.86 12.35
CA PRO A 210 8.63 -1.42 12.18
C PRO A 210 7.72 -1.13 10.98
N VAL A 211 7.01 0.01 11.05
CA VAL A 211 6.17 0.55 9.98
C VAL A 211 6.57 1.99 9.72
N ASP A 212 6.83 2.34 8.47
CA ASP A 212 7.07 3.72 8.04
C ASP A 212 5.74 4.36 7.66
N VAL A 213 5.51 5.59 8.07
CA VAL A 213 4.25 6.32 7.86
C VAL A 213 4.50 7.56 7.02
N PHE A 214 3.68 7.74 5.98
CA PHE A 214 3.80 8.81 4.99
C PHE A 214 2.46 9.51 4.77
N GLU A 215 2.49 10.72 4.23
CA GLU A 215 1.25 11.47 3.94
C GLU A 215 0.40 10.77 2.87
N ASP A 216 1.02 10.42 1.75
CA ASP A 216 0.39 9.79 0.59
C ASP A 216 1.44 8.96 -0.19
N LEU A 217 1.00 8.33 -1.29
CA LEU A 217 1.87 7.53 -2.16
C LEU A 217 3.05 8.35 -2.71
N PHE A 218 2.83 9.61 -3.07
CA PHE A 218 3.87 10.48 -3.63
C PHE A 218 4.95 10.79 -2.58
N HIS A 219 4.54 11.10 -1.35
CA HIS A 219 5.46 11.31 -0.24
C HIS A 219 6.27 10.05 0.07
N ALA A 220 5.62 8.88 0.11
CA ALA A 220 6.30 7.60 0.32
C ALA A 220 7.39 7.33 -0.74
N VAL A 221 7.04 7.45 -2.02
CA VAL A 221 7.99 7.25 -3.13
C VAL A 221 9.14 8.26 -3.05
N THR A 222 8.83 9.55 -2.83
CA THR A 222 9.84 10.60 -2.77
C THR A 222 10.85 10.36 -1.65
N CYS A 223 10.40 10.02 -0.44
CA CYS A 223 11.29 9.78 0.67
C CYS A 223 12.12 8.51 0.46
N ILE A 224 11.49 7.40 0.09
CA ILE A 224 12.16 6.11 -0.01
C ILE A 224 13.21 6.09 -1.13
N LEU A 225 12.96 6.74 -2.27
CA LEU A 225 13.96 6.85 -3.34
C LEU A 225 15.13 7.78 -2.98
N ASN A 226 14.93 8.73 -2.06
CA ASN A 226 15.99 9.64 -1.60
C ASN A 226 16.79 9.09 -0.41
N GLU A 227 16.33 8.01 0.24
CA GLU A 227 17.07 7.31 1.30
C GLU A 227 18.25 6.50 0.77
N THR A 228 18.30 6.27 -0.55
CA THR A 228 19.27 5.40 -1.19
C THR A 228 20.40 6.23 -1.80
N PRO A 229 21.67 5.93 -1.48
CA PRO A 229 22.83 6.73 -1.85
C PRO A 229 23.11 6.77 -3.35
#